data_AF-A0A0L0V8N6-F1
#
_entry.id   AF-A0A0L0V8N6-F1
#
_cell.length_a   1.000
_cell.length_b   1.000
_cell.length_c   1.000
_cell.angle_alpha   90.00
_cell.angle_beta   90.00
_cell.angle_gamma   90.00
#
_symmetry.space_group_name_H-M   'P 1'
#
loop_
_entity.id
_entity.type
_entity.pdbx_description
1 polymer ?
#
loop_
_entity_poly.entity_id
_entity_poly.type
_entity_poly.pdbx_seq_one_letter_code
_entity_poly.pdbx_strand_id
1 'polypeptide(L)'
;MDQEDLPGEEDFAAPGDLEVQVEEIELAANHPDHGDDDFVAQAPAYWADLAPREEPRPEDLLVILQYHFDWLLSSDDPEERASGVGLLLQLLGNTDVAELVIINPYNRNQCSICLENYSPTDNITVFTCHTTHHFHKECIEKWLLQKPDCPLCRSSIRLNLASLRRAL
;
A
#
# COMPACT_ATOMS: atom_id res chain seq x y z
N MET A 1 -50.27 16.43 -21.80
CA MET A 1 -49.54 17.68 -22.08
C MET A 1 -49.17 18.26 -20.76
N ASP A 2 -47.90 18.67 -20.66
CA ASP A 2 -47.27 19.39 -19.56
C ASP A 2 -46.80 18.52 -18.40
N GLN A 3 -45.54 18.55 -17.98
CA GLN A 3 -44.24 18.91 -18.54
C GLN A 3 -43.28 18.51 -17.41
N GLU A 4 -42.16 17.93 -17.77
CA GLU A 4 -41.24 17.22 -16.88
C GLU A 4 -40.23 18.25 -16.37
N ASP A 5 -40.33 18.66 -15.10
CA ASP A 5 -39.35 19.54 -14.46
C ASP A 5 -38.16 18.71 -13.96
N LEU A 6 -37.13 18.58 -14.81
CA LEU A 6 -35.80 18.12 -14.44
C LEU A 6 -35.02 19.28 -13.80
N PRO A 7 -34.41 19.13 -12.61
CA PRO A 7 -33.52 20.14 -12.08
C PRO A 7 -32.20 20.18 -12.85
N GLY A 8 -31.67 21.40 -12.99
CA GLY A 8 -30.65 21.81 -13.95
C GLY A 8 -29.32 21.07 -13.92
N GLU A 9 -28.73 21.00 -15.11
CA GLU A 9 -27.36 20.59 -15.39
C GLU A 9 -26.38 21.43 -14.57
N GLU A 10 -25.69 20.78 -13.64
CA GLU A 10 -24.56 21.34 -12.92
C GLU A 10 -23.29 21.24 -13.79
N ASP A 11 -22.63 22.38 -13.95
CA ASP A 11 -21.39 22.59 -14.70
C ASP A 11 -20.32 21.55 -14.30
N PHE A 12 -20.02 20.62 -15.21
CA PHE A 12 -18.83 19.78 -15.11
C PHE A 12 -17.60 20.62 -15.43
N ALA A 13 -16.98 21.18 -14.39
CA ALA A 13 -15.66 21.76 -14.48
C ALA A 13 -14.66 20.75 -15.05
N ALA A 14 -13.94 21.14 -16.09
CA ALA A 14 -12.85 20.37 -16.67
C ALA A 14 -11.79 20.05 -15.59
N PRO A 15 -11.13 18.87 -15.65
CA PRO A 15 -10.02 18.60 -14.76
C PRO A 15 -8.87 19.54 -15.15
N GLY A 16 -8.69 20.58 -14.33
CA GLY A 16 -7.54 21.47 -14.39
C GLY A 16 -6.27 20.71 -14.03
N ASP A 17 -5.22 21.01 -14.77
CA ASP A 17 -3.85 20.56 -14.56
C ASP A 17 -3.43 20.74 -13.10
N LEU A 18 -3.28 19.62 -12.36
CA LEU A 18 -2.52 19.63 -11.12
C LEU A 18 -1.04 19.44 -11.48
N GLU A 19 -0.36 20.56 -11.71
CA GLU A 19 1.09 20.64 -11.51
C GLU A 19 1.37 20.35 -10.03
N VAL A 20 1.64 19.08 -9.72
CA VAL A 20 2.23 18.70 -8.44
C VAL A 20 3.64 19.28 -8.43
N GLN A 21 3.85 20.31 -7.60
CA GLN A 21 5.18 20.89 -7.38
C GLN A 21 6.08 19.81 -6.80
N VAL A 22 7.12 19.47 -7.55
CA VAL A 22 8.02 18.32 -7.34
C VAL A 22 9.02 18.54 -6.20
N GLU A 23 8.79 19.53 -5.32
CA GLU A 23 9.77 19.95 -4.31
C GLU A 23 9.75 19.09 -3.02
N GLU A 24 8.77 18.19 -2.82
CA GLU A 24 8.73 17.30 -1.63
C GLU A 24 9.31 15.89 -1.87
N ILE A 25 9.72 15.54 -3.09
CA ILE A 25 10.32 14.23 -3.40
C ILE A 25 11.84 14.22 -3.09
N GLU A 26 12.47 15.39 -2.95
CA GLU A 26 13.91 15.49 -2.65
C GLU A 26 14.29 15.04 -1.22
N LEU A 27 13.32 14.78 -0.34
CA LEU A 27 13.58 14.27 1.01
C LEU A 27 13.90 12.77 1.07
N ALA A 28 13.60 11.99 0.03
CA ALA A 28 13.97 10.58 -0.03
C ALA A 28 15.44 10.34 -0.47
N ALA A 29 16.13 11.39 -0.95
CA ALA A 29 17.53 11.31 -1.37
C ALA A 29 18.54 11.64 -0.26
N ASN A 30 18.07 12.16 0.88
CA ASN A 30 18.90 12.44 2.06
C ASN A 30 18.49 11.52 3.21
N HIS A 31 18.94 10.27 3.12
CA HIS A 31 18.92 9.32 4.23
C HIS A 31 19.61 9.96 5.46
N PRO A 32 19.06 9.83 6.69
CA PRO A 32 19.81 10.17 7.89
C PRO A 32 21.03 9.26 8.00
N ASP A 33 22.21 9.86 8.00
CA ASP A 33 23.50 9.21 8.25
C ASP A 33 23.47 8.50 9.61
N HIS A 34 23.14 7.21 9.58
CA HIS A 34 23.44 6.26 10.64
C HIS A 34 24.58 5.38 10.17
N GLY A 35 25.78 5.95 10.02
CA GLY A 35 27.05 5.45 10.58
C GLY A 35 27.51 4.00 10.34
N ASP A 36 26.81 3.21 9.53
CA ASP A 36 27.14 1.81 9.27
C ASP A 36 27.57 1.68 7.80
N ASP A 37 28.88 1.69 7.57
CA ASP A 37 29.57 1.54 6.27
C ASP A 37 29.21 0.25 5.48
N ASP A 38 28.28 -0.56 5.97
CA ASP A 38 27.85 -1.85 5.40
C ASP A 38 26.65 -1.70 4.43
N PHE A 39 25.88 -0.61 4.52
CA PHE A 39 24.62 -0.47 3.76
C PHE A 39 24.82 -0.32 2.23
N VAL A 40 25.90 0.35 1.80
CA VAL A 40 26.23 0.50 0.37
C VAL A 40 26.62 -0.85 -0.26
N ALA A 41 27.06 -1.83 0.55
CA ALA A 41 27.54 -3.12 0.06
C ALA A 41 26.42 -4.13 -0.22
N GLN A 42 25.20 -3.91 0.30
CA GLN A 42 24.04 -4.80 0.08
C GLN A 42 22.98 -4.22 -0.87
N ALA A 43 23.18 -3.03 -1.43
CA ALA A 43 22.34 -2.54 -2.51
C ALA A 43 22.40 -3.52 -3.69
N PRO A 44 21.25 -3.99 -4.23
CA PRO A 44 21.22 -4.84 -5.41
C PRO A 44 22.07 -4.23 -6.54
N ALA A 45 22.76 -5.06 -7.32
CA ALA A 45 23.62 -4.61 -8.43
C ALA A 45 22.95 -3.62 -9.40
N TYR A 46 21.62 -3.63 -9.45
CA TYR A 46 20.78 -2.68 -10.19
C TYR A 46 20.95 -1.21 -9.74
N TRP A 47 21.21 -0.93 -8.46
CA TRP A 47 21.43 0.43 -7.94
C TRP A 47 22.75 1.05 -8.39
N ALA A 48 23.77 0.24 -8.67
CA ALA A 48 25.04 0.71 -9.21
C ALA A 48 24.92 1.26 -10.64
N ASP A 49 23.91 0.82 -11.40
CA ASP A 49 23.63 1.25 -12.78
C ASP A 49 22.61 2.41 -12.88
N LEU A 50 22.03 2.86 -11.76
CA LEU A 50 21.07 3.98 -11.71
C LEU A 50 21.73 5.37 -11.68
N ALA A 51 23.06 5.46 -11.72
CA ALA A 51 23.75 6.73 -11.92
C ALA A 51 23.53 7.27 -13.36
N PRO A 52 23.36 8.59 -13.51
CA PRO A 52 22.14 9.20 -14.01
C PRO A 52 21.86 8.82 -15.48
N ARG A 53 20.80 8.04 -15.69
CA ARG A 53 20.03 8.09 -16.94
C ARG A 53 18.75 8.88 -16.68
N GLU A 54 18.20 9.44 -17.77
CA GLU A 54 16.87 10.08 -17.86
C GLU A 54 15.84 9.35 -17.00
N GLU A 55 14.94 10.11 -16.37
CA GLU A 55 13.87 9.73 -15.43
C GLU A 55 13.63 8.20 -15.24
N PRO A 56 13.64 7.69 -13.99
CA PRO A 56 13.46 6.26 -13.71
C PRO A 56 12.18 5.75 -14.37
N ARG A 57 12.26 4.61 -15.06
CA ARG A 57 11.08 4.05 -15.73
C ARG A 57 10.05 3.66 -14.67
N PRO A 58 8.75 3.59 -15.00
CA PRO A 58 7.71 3.24 -14.04
C PRO A 58 7.96 1.91 -13.30
N GLU A 59 8.57 0.92 -13.96
CA GLU A 59 8.98 -0.33 -13.34
C GLU A 59 10.07 -0.16 -12.27
N ASP A 60 10.95 0.83 -12.44
CA ASP A 60 12.05 1.14 -11.54
C ASP A 60 11.51 1.82 -10.26
N LEU A 61 10.47 2.66 -10.40
CA LEU A 61 9.76 3.27 -9.27
C LEU A 61 9.06 2.26 -8.38
N LEU A 62 8.42 1.22 -8.95
CA LEU A 62 7.80 0.15 -8.16
C LEU A 62 8.83 -0.65 -7.37
N VAL A 63 9.99 -0.90 -7.98
CA VAL A 63 11.10 -1.59 -7.33
C VAL A 63 11.65 -0.75 -6.18
N ILE A 64 11.92 0.54 -6.41
CA ILE A 64 12.38 1.48 -5.39
C ILE A 64 11.39 1.55 -4.23
N LEU A 65 10.10 1.71 -4.55
CA LEU A 65 9.04 1.75 -3.55
C LEU A 65 8.97 0.45 -2.74
N GLN A 66 9.02 -0.71 -3.41
CA GLN A 66 9.03 -2.00 -2.73
C GLN A 66 10.24 -2.16 -1.80
N TYR A 67 11.44 -1.72 -2.20
CA TYR A 67 12.62 -1.74 -1.34
C TYR A 67 12.47 -0.84 -0.13
N HIS A 68 11.93 0.37 -0.31
CA HIS A 68 11.67 1.29 0.79
C HIS A 68 10.68 0.69 1.81
N PHE A 69 9.62 0.01 1.34
CA PHE A 69 8.73 -0.72 2.24
C PHE A 69 9.39 -1.90 2.92
N ASP A 70 10.15 -2.72 2.19
CA ASP A 70 10.86 -3.86 2.79
C ASP A 70 11.83 -3.38 3.88
N TRP A 71 12.49 -2.22 3.70
CA TRP A 71 13.33 -1.58 4.71
C TRP A 71 12.52 -1.08 5.90
N LEU A 72 11.49 -0.25 5.70
CA LEU A 72 10.67 0.29 6.79
C LEU A 72 10.06 -0.84 7.64
N LEU A 73 9.53 -1.88 6.99
CA LEU A 73 8.91 -3.00 7.67
C LEU A 73 9.91 -3.90 8.42
N SER A 74 11.20 -3.81 8.08
CA SER A 74 12.28 -4.55 8.72
C SER A 74 13.11 -3.69 9.70
N SER A 75 12.77 -2.41 9.88
CA SER A 75 13.50 -1.52 10.80
C SER A 75 13.38 -2.00 12.25
N ASP A 76 14.51 -2.02 12.95
CA ASP A 76 14.57 -2.28 14.38
C ASP A 76 13.90 -1.15 15.19
N ASP A 77 13.81 0.05 14.61
CA ASP A 77 13.09 1.17 15.21
C ASP A 77 11.55 0.94 15.13
N PRO A 78 10.85 0.92 16.27
CA PRO A 78 9.41 0.69 16.30
C PRO A 78 8.58 1.83 15.68
N GLU A 79 9.06 3.07 15.68
CA GLU A 79 8.37 4.24 15.12
C GLU A 79 8.47 4.26 13.59
N GLU A 80 9.65 3.97 13.05
CA GLU A 80 9.84 3.82 11.59
C GLU A 80 9.01 2.65 11.06
N ARG A 81 9.05 1.51 11.75
CA ARG A 81 8.27 0.33 11.39
C ARG A 81 6.77 0.58 11.48
N ALA A 82 6.29 1.27 12.53
CA ALA A 82 4.88 1.64 12.64
C ALA A 82 4.44 2.56 11.49
N SER A 83 5.28 3.53 11.13
CA SER A 83 5.03 4.43 10.00
C SER A 83 4.96 3.67 8.67
N GLY A 84 5.88 2.72 8.46
CA GLY A 84 5.88 1.84 7.29
C GLY A 84 4.65 0.94 7.21
N VAL A 85 4.22 0.36 8.32
CA VAL A 85 2.99 -0.45 8.39
C VAL A 85 1.76 0.40 8.06
N GLY A 86 1.66 1.61 8.62
CA GLY A 86 0.55 2.52 8.35
C GLY A 86 0.43 2.85 6.86
N LEU A 87 1.54 3.24 6.23
CA LEU A 87 1.59 3.54 4.81
C LEU A 87 1.29 2.30 3.94
N LEU A 88 1.81 1.13 4.32
CA LEU A 88 1.56 -0.12 3.60
C LEU A 88 0.06 -0.46 3.59
N LEU A 89 -0.61 -0.36 4.74
CA LEU A 89 -2.04 -0.64 4.85
C LEU A 89 -2.88 0.38 4.10
N GLN A 90 -2.43 1.63 3.99
CA GLN A 90 -3.06 2.62 3.12
C GLN A 90 -2.95 2.21 1.64
N LEU A 91 -1.78 1.73 1.20
CA LEU A 91 -1.55 1.32 -0.18
C LEU A 91 -2.21 -0.01 -0.56
N LEU A 92 -2.29 -0.99 0.35
CA LEU A 92 -3.00 -2.24 0.09
C LEU A 92 -4.50 -2.02 -0.11
N GLY A 93 -5.02 -0.91 0.42
CA GLY A 93 -6.44 -0.57 0.42
C GLY A 93 -7.21 -1.38 1.46
N ASN A 94 -8.25 -0.76 1.99
CA ASN A 94 -9.24 -1.46 2.82
C ASN A 94 -10.52 -1.66 2.00
N THR A 95 -11.22 -2.74 2.28
CA THR A 95 -12.51 -3.09 1.70
C THR A 95 -13.49 -3.38 2.84
N ASP A 96 -14.79 -3.28 2.55
CA ASP A 96 -15.83 -3.69 3.48
C ASP A 96 -16.30 -5.13 3.20
N VAL A 97 -17.20 -5.64 4.05
CA VAL A 97 -17.74 -7.00 3.91
C VAL A 97 -18.54 -7.17 2.61
N ALA A 98 -19.25 -6.13 2.17
CA ALA A 98 -20.09 -6.22 0.98
C ALA A 98 -19.23 -6.42 -0.27
N GLU A 99 -18.14 -5.66 -0.40
CA GLU A 99 -17.19 -5.81 -1.50
C GLU A 99 -16.38 -7.12 -1.37
N LEU A 100 -15.95 -7.52 -0.16
CA LEU A 100 -15.25 -8.79 0.05
C LEU A 100 -16.07 -9.99 -0.43
N VAL A 101 -17.37 -10.02 -0.13
CA VAL A 101 -18.27 -11.12 -0.52
C VAL A 101 -18.44 -11.19 -2.05
N ILE A 102 -18.41 -10.04 -2.74
CA ILE A 102 -18.45 -10.00 -4.22
C ILE A 102 -17.16 -10.58 -4.80
N ILE A 103 -16.02 -10.18 -4.25
CA ILE A 103 -14.70 -10.62 -4.73
C ILE A 103 -14.45 -12.10 -4.41
N ASN A 104 -15.02 -12.60 -3.31
CA ASN A 104 -14.72 -13.94 -2.81
C ASN A 104 -15.95 -14.66 -2.19
N PRO A 105 -16.94 -15.05 -3.02
CA PRO A 105 -18.23 -15.55 -2.55
C PRO A 105 -18.18 -16.92 -1.84
N TYR A 106 -17.06 -17.63 -1.92
CA TYR A 106 -16.91 -18.98 -1.34
C TYR A 106 -15.99 -19.02 -0.12
N ASN A 107 -15.44 -17.88 0.30
CA ASN A 107 -14.52 -17.84 1.42
C ASN A 107 -15.23 -17.76 2.77
N ARG A 108 -14.50 -18.12 3.82
CA ARG A 108 -14.95 -17.88 5.19
C ARG A 108 -14.92 -16.37 5.45
N ASN A 109 -16.07 -15.79 5.78
CA ASN A 109 -16.19 -14.39 6.22
C ASN A 109 -15.68 -14.21 7.66
N GLN A 110 -14.44 -14.65 7.91
CA GLN A 110 -13.82 -14.71 9.23
C GLN A 110 -12.34 -14.31 9.13
N CYS A 111 -11.89 -13.50 10.09
CA CYS A 111 -10.50 -13.13 10.23
C CYS A 111 -9.71 -14.28 10.85
N SER A 112 -8.63 -14.71 10.19
CA SER A 112 -7.81 -15.84 10.67
C SER A 112 -6.82 -15.47 11.80
N ILE A 113 -6.70 -14.19 12.14
CA ILE A 113 -5.88 -13.72 13.27
C ILE A 113 -6.67 -13.78 14.58
N CYS A 114 -7.84 -13.14 14.64
CA CYS A 114 -8.67 -13.11 15.85
C CYS A 114 -9.71 -14.24 15.90
N LEU A 115 -9.94 -14.96 14.79
CA LEU A 115 -10.95 -16.01 14.65
C LEU A 115 -12.40 -15.50 14.79
N GLU A 116 -12.63 -14.22 14.57
CA GLU A 116 -13.97 -13.61 14.60
C GLU A 116 -14.53 -13.38 13.19
N ASN A 117 -15.85 -13.47 13.05
CA ASN A 117 -16.55 -13.17 11.80
C ASN A 117 -16.51 -11.67 11.51
N TYR A 118 -16.54 -11.30 10.25
CA TYR A 118 -16.61 -9.88 9.88
C TYR A 118 -18.00 -9.28 10.12
N SER A 119 -18.01 -8.08 10.68
CA SER A 119 -19.15 -7.18 10.78
C SER A 119 -19.22 -6.25 9.55
N PRO A 120 -20.40 -5.80 9.11
CA PRO A 120 -20.54 -4.81 8.03
C PRO A 120 -19.76 -3.51 8.24
N THR A 121 -19.40 -3.20 9.50
CA THR A 121 -18.63 -2.01 9.87
C THR A 121 -17.11 -2.23 9.89
N ASP A 122 -16.66 -3.46 9.64
CA ASP A 122 -15.24 -3.80 9.73
C ASP A 122 -14.47 -3.34 8.51
N ASN A 123 -13.29 -2.77 8.76
CA ASN A 123 -12.30 -2.51 7.71
C ASN A 123 -11.47 -3.77 7.51
N ILE A 124 -11.47 -4.29 6.28
CA ILE A 124 -10.80 -5.52 5.92
C ILE A 124 -9.67 -5.20 4.96
N THR A 125 -8.48 -5.72 5.23
CA THR A 125 -7.34 -5.63 4.31
C THR A 125 -7.20 -6.95 3.57
N VAL A 126 -7.21 -6.92 2.24
CA VAL A 126 -6.98 -8.09 1.37
C VAL A 126 -5.54 -8.05 0.86
N PHE A 127 -4.82 -9.15 1.02
CA PHE A 127 -3.41 -9.22 0.66
C PHE A 127 -3.21 -9.57 -0.81
N THR A 128 -2.13 -9.04 -1.40
CA THR A 128 -1.78 -9.23 -2.81
C THR A 128 -1.27 -10.64 -3.13
N CYS A 129 -0.85 -11.42 -2.13
CA CYS A 129 -0.38 -12.79 -2.33
C CYS A 129 -1.52 -13.76 -2.69
N HIS A 130 -2.75 -13.54 -2.19
CA HIS A 130 -3.94 -14.29 -2.60
C HIS A 130 -5.22 -13.56 -2.15
N THR A 131 -6.27 -13.56 -2.98
CA THR A 131 -7.56 -12.90 -2.68
C THR A 131 -8.30 -13.48 -1.47
N THR A 132 -7.92 -14.68 -1.04
CA THR A 132 -8.46 -15.35 0.16
C THR A 132 -7.73 -14.97 1.44
N HIS A 133 -6.63 -14.20 1.35
CA HIS A 133 -5.88 -13.72 2.50
C HIS A 133 -6.40 -12.36 2.90
N HIS A 134 -7.36 -12.35 3.80
CA HIS A 134 -8.00 -11.14 4.29
C HIS A 134 -8.07 -11.16 5.82
N PHE A 135 -7.97 -9.98 6.42
CA PHE A 135 -7.86 -9.79 7.86
C PHE A 135 -8.52 -8.47 8.24
N HIS A 136 -8.98 -8.34 9.49
CA HIS A 136 -9.29 -7.01 10.01
C HIS A 136 -8.04 -6.12 9.93
N LYS A 137 -8.21 -4.87 9.52
CA LYS A 137 -7.13 -3.87 9.44
C LYS A 137 -6.33 -3.82 10.74
N GLU A 138 -7.00 -3.72 11.88
CA GLU A 138 -6.36 -3.65 13.20
C GLU A 138 -5.60 -4.94 13.57
N CYS A 139 -6.13 -6.10 13.16
CA CYS A 139 -5.48 -7.38 13.44
C CYS A 139 -4.18 -7.51 12.65
N ILE A 140 -4.23 -7.15 11.37
CA ILE A 140 -3.05 -7.26 10.52
C ILE A 140 -2.03 -6.17 10.82
N GLU A 141 -2.44 -4.97 11.20
CA GLU A 141 -1.54 -3.91 11.68
C GLU A 141 -0.68 -4.40 12.85
N LYS A 142 -1.30 -5.00 13.88
CA LYS A 142 -0.59 -5.58 15.03
C LYS A 142 0.35 -6.72 14.66
N TRP A 143 0.01 -7.50 13.63
CA TRP A 143 0.87 -8.56 13.12
C TRP A 143 2.11 -7.98 12.42
N LEU A 144 1.91 -6.99 11.55
CA LEU A 144 2.99 -6.39 10.75
C LEU A 144 3.98 -5.59 11.57
N LEU A 145 3.55 -5.05 12.70
CA LEU A 145 4.47 -4.47 13.70
C LEU A 145 5.47 -5.50 14.26
N GLN A 146 5.18 -6.81 14.14
CA GLN A 146 6.05 -7.88 14.63
C GLN A 146 6.71 -8.67 13.51
N LYS A 147 5.99 -8.93 12.42
CA LYS A 147 6.46 -9.75 11.30
C LYS A 147 5.97 -9.19 9.96
N PRO A 148 6.87 -8.90 8.99
CA PRO A 148 6.52 -8.31 7.71
C PRO A 148 6.06 -9.36 6.67
N ASP A 149 5.27 -10.35 7.10
CA ASP A 149 4.82 -11.47 6.26
C ASP A 149 3.31 -11.73 6.36
N CYS A 150 2.77 -12.40 5.35
CA CYS A 150 1.38 -12.84 5.39
C CYS A 150 1.18 -13.90 6.50
N PRO A 151 0.20 -13.73 7.42
CA PRO A 151 -0.05 -14.70 8.48
C PRO A 151 -0.40 -16.12 8.01
N LEU A 152 -0.93 -16.25 6.77
CA LEU A 152 -1.41 -17.52 6.22
C LEU A 152 -0.33 -18.27 5.42
N CYS A 153 0.41 -17.58 4.56
CA CYS A 153 1.36 -18.22 3.65
C CYS A 153 2.83 -17.81 3.86
N ARG A 154 3.11 -16.87 4.77
CA ARG A 154 4.45 -16.32 5.06
C ARG A 154 5.15 -15.68 3.86
N SER A 155 4.40 -15.38 2.79
CA SER A 155 4.94 -14.61 1.67
C SER A 155 5.18 -13.17 2.11
N SER A 156 6.29 -12.59 1.67
CA SER A 156 6.56 -11.16 1.81
C SER A 156 5.47 -10.36 1.12
N ILE A 157 5.19 -9.18 1.67
CA ILE A 157 4.15 -8.30 1.14
C ILE A 157 4.70 -7.61 -0.09
N ARG A 158 3.96 -7.71 -1.20
CA ARG A 158 4.33 -7.06 -2.45
C ARG A 158 3.28 -6.04 -2.82
N LEU A 159 3.72 -4.83 -3.12
CA LEU A 159 2.88 -3.83 -3.76
C LEU A 159 2.71 -4.19 -5.23
N ASN A 160 1.52 -3.94 -5.76
CA ASN A 160 1.29 -4.01 -7.19
C ASN A 160 0.53 -2.76 -7.66
N LEU A 161 0.50 -2.54 -8.97
CA LEU A 161 -0.17 -1.38 -9.57
C LEU A 161 -1.66 -1.28 -9.22
N ALA A 162 -2.33 -2.42 -8.93
CA ALA A 162 -3.72 -2.42 -8.52
C ALA A 162 -3.93 -1.97 -7.06
N SER A 163 -2.91 -2.13 -6.20
CA SER A 163 -2.87 -1.58 -4.85
C SER A 163 -2.65 -0.06 -4.89
N LEU A 164 -1.68 0.41 -5.68
CA LEU A 164 -1.35 1.84 -5.79
C LEU A 164 -2.51 2.71 -6.31
N ARG A 165 -3.29 2.19 -7.27
CA ARG A 165 -4.47 2.89 -7.84
C ARG A 165 -5.64 3.08 -6.87
N ARG A 166 -5.68 2.38 -5.73
CA ARG A 166 -6.75 2.54 -4.73
C ARG A 166 -6.41 3.58 -3.68
N ALA A 167 -5.14 3.96 -3.58
CA ALA A 167 -4.63 4.87 -2.56
C ALA A 167 -4.37 6.30 -3.06
N LEU A 168 -4.32 6.48 -4.39
CA LEU A 168 -4.28 7.77 -5.11
C LEU A 168 -5.68 8.05 -5.68
#